data_AF-A0A7X8F9F8-F1
#
_entry.id   AF-A0A7X8F9F8-F1
#
_cell.length_a   1.000
_cell.length_b   1.000
_cell.length_c   1.000
_cell.angle_alpha   90.00
_cell.angle_beta   90.00
_cell.angle_gamma   90.00
#
_symmetry.space_group_name_H-M   'P 1'
#
loop_
_entity.id
_entity.type
_entity.pdbx_description
1 polymer ?
#
loop_
_entity_poly.entity_id
_entity_poly.type
_entity_poly.pdbx_seq_one_letter_code
_entity_poly.pdbx_strand_id
1 'polypeptide(L)'
;SQLFRNEEGLRFADVTDSVGLTDHYASGGVWADFNQDGYLDFASTSYDGDGRGDSLMKNHQNQRFMRVNERAGDIADDIPSLSAAWIDIDGKGFPSLYVEKHTEQGGYYNRFWHNSAGYFAEGDPELSAKAAEIIIQQHFANPNNWDELKESRMYSAPLWADFDNDGLMDLFVTSPYENERRHLFRNNGDGSFTDVSFLSGVWKYGSWGYSCGDLNRDGLLDLVVGGRIGTKILYNVTNTPNKSLFIKPVWQDGEIMLLDDPALYPQHPNSPAFGTRVAVTLTMPDGSQNTLVRELNSTFGNFSQNALELHFGLGQATSWNVERVNNEED
;
A
#
# COMPACT_ATOMS: atom_id res chain seq x y z
N SER A 1 11.52 -10.27 18.43
CA SER A 1 10.57 -10.89 17.49
C SER A 1 10.79 -12.40 17.48
N GLN A 2 9.74 -13.19 17.25
CA GLN A 2 9.83 -14.65 17.09
C GLN A 2 9.19 -15.05 15.76
N LEU A 3 9.78 -16.03 15.08
CA LEU A 3 9.20 -16.65 13.88
C LEU A 3 8.91 -18.12 14.14
N PHE A 4 7.66 -18.51 13.91
CA PHE A 4 7.18 -19.88 14.11
C PHE A 4 6.85 -20.53 12.76
N ARG A 5 7.47 -21.68 12.49
CA ARG A 5 7.15 -22.51 11.32
C ARG A 5 6.03 -23.48 11.69
N ASN A 6 4.96 -23.52 10.88
CA ASN A 6 3.92 -24.53 11.00
C ASN A 6 4.47 -25.90 10.56
N GLU A 7 4.43 -26.89 11.44
CA GLU A 7 4.89 -28.28 11.20
C GLU A 7 3.72 -29.27 11.03
N GLU A 8 2.59 -28.73 10.55
CA GLU A 8 1.32 -29.43 10.41
C GLU A 8 0.72 -29.89 11.75
N GLY A 9 -0.56 -30.26 11.72
CA GLY A 9 -1.26 -30.75 12.91
C GLY A 9 -1.36 -29.73 14.05
N LEU A 10 -1.42 -28.44 13.70
CA LEU A 10 -1.44 -27.31 14.65
C LEU A 10 -0.18 -27.20 15.51
N ARG A 11 0.95 -27.74 15.05
CA ARG A 11 2.25 -27.64 15.72
C ARG A 11 3.08 -26.54 15.08
N PHE A 12 3.86 -25.88 15.93
CA PHE A 12 4.72 -24.79 15.54
C PHE A 12 6.10 -24.97 16.16
N ALA A 13 7.14 -24.85 15.34
CA ALA A 13 8.52 -24.80 15.78
C ALA A 13 9.02 -23.35 15.78
N ASP A 14 9.63 -22.91 16.89
CA ASP A 14 10.37 -21.65 16.91
C ASP A 14 11.63 -21.81 16.05
N VAL A 15 11.69 -21.07 14.94
CA VAL A 15 12.80 -21.10 13.98
C VAL A 15 13.63 -19.82 14.01
N THR A 16 13.35 -18.91 14.95
CA THR A 16 13.92 -17.54 15.02
C THR A 16 15.43 -17.51 14.82
N ASP A 17 16.16 -18.37 15.54
CA ASP A 17 17.62 -18.42 15.45
C ASP A 17 18.11 -18.96 14.11
N SER A 18 17.43 -20.00 13.60
CA SER A 18 17.82 -20.66 12.36
C SER A 18 17.63 -19.77 11.12
N VAL A 19 16.69 -18.83 11.20
CA VAL A 19 16.36 -17.90 10.10
C VAL A 19 17.08 -16.55 10.22
N GLY A 20 17.95 -16.36 11.21
CA GLY A 20 18.74 -15.13 11.35
C GLY A 20 18.02 -13.96 12.02
N LEU A 21 16.99 -14.24 12.84
CA LEU A 21 16.23 -13.22 13.57
C LEU A 21 16.58 -13.15 15.07
N THR A 22 17.66 -13.82 15.50
CA THR A 22 18.22 -13.65 16.84
C THR A 22 18.53 -12.17 17.05
N ASP A 23 18.01 -11.58 18.12
CA ASP A 23 18.14 -10.15 18.46
C ASP A 23 17.45 -9.16 17.50
N HIS A 24 16.50 -9.62 16.69
CA HIS A 24 15.59 -8.72 15.98
C HIS A 24 14.45 -8.26 16.89
N TYR A 25 14.32 -6.96 17.12
CA TYR A 25 13.25 -6.35 17.92
C TYR A 25 12.37 -5.48 17.03
N ALA A 26 11.06 -5.67 17.14
CA ALA A 26 10.06 -4.94 16.39
C ALA A 26 8.72 -4.99 17.13
N SER A 27 7.92 -3.94 16.97
CA SER A 27 6.53 -3.84 17.46
C SER A 27 5.52 -4.38 16.45
N GLY A 28 5.89 -4.43 15.17
CA GLY A 28 5.03 -4.90 14.08
C GLY A 28 5.83 -5.25 12.82
N GLY A 29 5.14 -5.73 11.80
CA GLY A 29 5.75 -5.99 10.50
C GLY A 29 4.74 -6.25 9.40
N VAL A 30 5.17 -6.01 8.16
CA VAL A 30 4.38 -6.13 6.93
C VAL A 30 5.15 -6.91 5.88
N TRP A 31 4.52 -7.92 5.27
CA TRP A 31 5.14 -8.80 4.26
C TRP A 31 4.92 -8.28 2.84
N ALA A 32 5.90 -8.45 1.96
CA ALA A 32 5.82 -8.28 0.51
C ALA A 32 7.01 -8.97 -0.18
N ASP A 33 6.92 -9.32 -1.46
CA ASP A 33 8.09 -9.63 -2.29
C ASP A 33 8.63 -8.31 -2.90
N PHE A 34 9.38 -7.53 -2.11
CA PHE A 34 9.69 -6.15 -2.50
C PHE A 34 10.69 -6.07 -3.65
N ASN A 35 11.49 -7.11 -3.86
CA ASN A 35 12.49 -7.17 -4.92
C ASN A 35 12.18 -8.19 -6.02
N GLN A 36 10.96 -8.72 -6.05
CA GLN A 36 10.46 -9.63 -7.08
C GLN A 36 11.32 -10.89 -7.27
N ASP A 37 11.86 -11.46 -6.20
CA ASP A 37 12.62 -12.73 -6.31
C ASP A 37 11.80 -13.98 -5.97
N GLY A 38 10.51 -13.81 -5.66
CA GLY A 38 9.57 -14.90 -5.42
C GLY A 38 9.53 -15.37 -3.98
N TYR A 39 10.33 -14.76 -3.10
CA TYR A 39 10.33 -15.03 -1.68
C TYR A 39 9.69 -13.86 -0.94
N LEU A 40 8.82 -14.17 0.02
CA LEU A 40 8.24 -13.13 0.87
C LEU A 40 9.33 -12.54 1.77
N ASP A 41 9.52 -11.23 1.64
CA ASP A 41 10.30 -10.36 2.51
C ASP A 41 9.39 -9.65 3.50
N PHE A 42 9.96 -8.88 4.43
CA PHE A 42 9.15 -8.01 5.28
C PHE A 42 9.84 -6.71 5.68
N ALA A 43 9.05 -5.69 5.99
CA ALA A 43 9.49 -4.54 6.77
C ALA A 43 8.97 -4.68 8.20
N SER A 44 9.80 -4.41 9.19
CA SER A 44 9.43 -4.42 10.61
C SER A 44 9.44 -3.01 11.17
N THR A 45 8.41 -2.66 11.94
CA THR A 45 8.29 -1.36 12.61
C THR A 45 8.76 -1.43 14.05
N SER A 46 9.34 -0.35 14.59
CA SER A 46 9.71 -0.24 16.02
C SER A 46 8.95 0.89 16.72
N TYR A 47 8.40 0.64 17.92
CA TYR A 47 7.79 1.65 18.79
C TYR A 47 8.75 1.93 19.95
N ASP A 48 9.05 3.20 20.28
CA ASP A 48 10.28 3.57 21.00
C ASP A 48 10.60 2.80 22.28
N GLY A 49 11.91 2.68 22.51
CA GLY A 49 12.51 2.25 23.77
C GLY A 49 13.78 1.39 23.63
N ASP A 50 14.09 0.88 22.45
CA ASP A 50 15.17 -0.12 22.24
C ASP A 50 16.35 0.33 21.36
N GLY A 51 16.22 1.46 20.64
CA GLY A 51 17.27 2.08 19.84
C GLY A 51 17.68 1.32 18.57
N ARG A 52 16.79 0.49 17.98
CA ARG A 52 17.14 -0.37 16.83
C ARG A 52 16.46 -0.02 15.50
N GLY A 53 15.52 0.92 15.52
CA GLY A 53 14.81 1.46 14.35
C GLY A 53 14.01 0.44 13.55
N ASP A 54 13.35 0.90 12.48
CA ASP A 54 12.68 -0.02 11.55
C ASP A 54 13.70 -0.84 10.75
N SER A 55 13.26 -1.97 10.20
CA SER A 55 14.13 -2.85 9.42
C SER A 55 13.47 -3.31 8.14
N LEU A 56 14.19 -3.23 7.03
CA LEU A 56 13.87 -3.93 5.80
C LEU A 56 14.59 -5.28 5.83
N MET A 57 13.83 -6.37 5.78
CA MET A 57 14.31 -7.73 5.97
C MET A 57 14.08 -8.53 4.70
N LYS A 58 15.17 -8.82 3.98
CA LYS A 58 15.14 -9.62 2.77
C LYS A 58 15.24 -11.11 3.10
N ASN A 59 14.37 -11.91 2.52
CA ASN A 59 14.42 -13.35 2.54
C ASN A 59 15.39 -13.87 1.48
N HIS A 60 16.26 -14.80 1.87
CA HIS A 60 17.07 -15.57 0.94
C HIS A 60 16.44 -16.94 0.75
N GLN A 61 16.61 -17.56 -0.44
CA GLN A 61 15.99 -18.81 -0.89
C GLN A 61 15.92 -19.96 0.15
N ASN A 62 16.77 -19.94 1.19
CA ASN A 62 16.77 -20.88 2.32
C ASN A 62 15.96 -20.42 3.55
N GLN A 63 15.04 -19.46 3.41
CA GLN A 63 14.23 -18.88 4.50
C GLN A 63 15.06 -18.15 5.56
N ARG A 64 16.26 -17.67 5.21
CA ARG A 64 17.07 -16.82 6.09
C ARG A 64 16.82 -15.36 5.76
N PHE A 65 16.55 -14.58 6.79
CA PHE A 65 16.34 -13.15 6.68
C PHE A 65 17.64 -12.40 6.95
N MET A 66 17.92 -11.40 6.11
CA MET A 66 18.99 -10.44 6.31
C MET A 66 18.40 -9.03 6.35
N ARG A 67 18.86 -8.24 7.32
CA ARG A 67 18.57 -6.81 7.34
C ARG A 67 19.32 -6.15 6.18
N VAL A 68 18.58 -5.46 5.31
CA VAL A 68 19.09 -4.78 4.11
C VAL A 68 18.74 -3.30 4.11
N ASN A 69 18.82 -2.65 5.27
CA ASN A 69 18.46 -1.24 5.45
C ASN A 69 19.28 -0.31 4.53
N GLU A 70 20.49 -0.69 4.14
CA GLU A 70 21.31 0.03 3.16
C GLU A 70 20.61 0.20 1.80
N ARG A 71 19.62 -0.65 1.49
CA ARG A 71 18.78 -0.51 0.30
C ARG A 71 17.71 0.55 0.44
N ALA A 72 17.45 1.08 1.65
CA ALA A 72 16.38 2.02 1.97
C ALA A 72 16.83 3.24 2.79
N GLY A 73 18.14 3.51 2.81
CA GLY A 73 18.69 4.65 3.55
C GLY A 73 18.42 4.56 5.05
N ASP A 74 18.07 5.69 5.68
CA ASP A 74 17.93 5.84 7.12
C ASP A 74 16.61 5.26 7.67
N ILE A 75 16.11 4.14 7.14
CA ILE A 75 14.91 3.46 7.66
C ILE A 75 15.04 3.07 9.14
N ALA A 76 16.27 2.86 9.63
CA ALA A 76 16.56 2.64 11.04
C ALA A 76 16.76 3.95 11.82
N ASP A 77 15.80 4.87 11.73
CA ASP A 77 15.78 6.05 12.59
C ASP A 77 15.43 5.69 14.05
N ASP A 78 15.57 6.65 14.95
CA ASP A 78 15.13 6.59 16.34
C ASP A 78 13.68 7.10 16.51
N ILE A 79 12.91 7.20 15.42
CA ILE A 79 11.55 7.72 15.46
C ILE A 79 10.57 6.55 15.55
N PRO A 80 9.72 6.51 16.59
CA PRO A 80 8.71 5.48 16.77
C PRO A 80 7.77 5.34 15.58
N SER A 81 7.50 4.11 15.20
CA SER A 81 6.59 3.72 14.15
C SER A 81 5.30 3.14 14.73
N LEU A 82 4.17 3.57 14.20
CA LEU A 82 2.84 3.09 14.60
C LEU A 82 2.30 2.06 13.61
N SER A 83 2.52 2.27 12.33
CA SER A 83 2.02 1.41 11.26
C SER A 83 2.88 1.49 10.01
N ALA A 84 2.76 0.47 9.15
CA ALA A 84 3.41 0.44 7.84
C ALA A 84 2.49 -0.17 6.79
N ALA A 85 2.75 0.13 5.52
CA ALA A 85 2.05 -0.44 4.37
C ALA A 85 2.94 -0.53 3.13
N TRP A 86 2.72 -1.56 2.32
CA TRP A 86 3.33 -1.75 1.00
C TRP A 86 2.40 -1.25 -0.10
N ILE A 87 2.92 -0.43 -1.02
CA ILE A 87 2.15 0.25 -2.05
C ILE A 87 2.91 0.26 -3.38
N ASP A 88 2.32 -0.27 -4.45
CA ASP A 88 2.85 -0.15 -5.81
C ASP A 88 2.29 1.11 -6.50
N ILE A 89 2.93 2.25 -6.26
CA ILE A 89 2.43 3.57 -6.72
C ILE A 89 2.57 3.79 -8.23
N ASP A 90 3.61 3.22 -8.85
CA ASP A 90 3.89 3.37 -10.28
C ASP A 90 3.32 2.22 -11.13
N GLY A 91 2.77 1.20 -10.46
CA GLY A 91 2.18 0.03 -11.09
C GLY A 91 3.19 -0.84 -11.81
N LYS A 92 4.47 -0.79 -11.42
CA LYS A 92 5.56 -1.59 -12.00
C LYS A 92 5.82 -2.88 -11.23
N GLY A 93 5.07 -3.15 -10.18
CA GLY A 93 5.15 -4.36 -9.38
C GLY A 93 6.23 -4.30 -8.29
N PHE A 94 6.90 -3.16 -8.10
CA PHE A 94 7.89 -2.96 -7.04
C PHE A 94 7.25 -2.18 -5.89
N PRO A 95 6.72 -2.85 -4.85
CA PRO A 95 5.99 -2.16 -3.80
C PRO A 95 6.93 -1.23 -3.02
N SER A 96 6.54 0.03 -2.94
CA SER A 96 7.12 1.07 -2.10
C SER A 96 6.65 0.94 -0.65
N LEU A 97 7.43 1.44 0.29
CA LEU A 97 7.13 1.34 1.71
C LEU A 97 6.64 2.69 2.24
N TYR A 98 5.53 2.67 2.97
CA TYR A 98 5.09 3.79 3.80
C TYR A 98 5.16 3.40 5.28
N VAL A 99 5.66 4.29 6.13
CA VAL A 99 5.67 4.13 7.59
C VAL A 99 5.10 5.38 8.27
N GLU A 100 4.15 5.16 9.16
CA GLU A 100 3.59 6.17 10.05
C GLU A 100 4.49 6.33 11.27
N LYS A 101 4.98 7.54 11.52
CA LYS A 101 5.86 7.85 12.65
C LYS A 101 5.19 8.73 13.71
N HIS A 102 5.58 8.53 14.96
CA HIS A 102 5.11 9.22 16.14
C HIS A 102 6.28 9.83 16.92
N THR A 103 6.23 11.11 17.27
CA THR A 103 7.21 11.71 18.20
C THR A 103 6.61 12.01 19.58
N GLU A 104 7.42 11.91 20.64
CA GLU A 104 7.01 12.22 22.02
C GLU A 104 6.52 13.67 22.21
N GLN A 105 6.89 14.58 21.32
CA GLN A 105 6.45 15.99 21.32
C GLN A 105 5.11 16.19 20.59
N GLY A 106 4.46 15.11 20.13
CA GLY A 106 3.17 15.15 19.46
C GLY A 106 3.20 15.61 18.00
N GLY A 107 4.38 15.59 17.37
CA GLY A 107 4.57 15.71 15.92
C GLY A 107 4.58 14.34 15.25
N TYR A 108 4.01 14.25 14.06
CA TYR A 108 3.94 13.01 13.27
C TYR A 108 4.62 13.27 11.94
N TYR A 109 5.62 12.46 11.57
CA TYR A 109 6.35 12.60 10.32
C TYR A 109 6.27 11.30 9.53
N ASN A 110 5.30 11.20 8.65
CA ASN A 110 5.17 10.00 7.82
C ASN A 110 6.33 9.91 6.84
N ARG A 111 6.91 8.72 6.69
CA ARG A 111 8.00 8.47 5.75
C ARG A 111 7.56 7.54 4.63
N PHE A 112 8.05 7.85 3.44
CA PHE A 112 7.76 7.10 2.21
C PHE A 112 9.07 6.80 1.49
N TRP A 113 9.27 5.53 1.18
CA TRP A 113 10.42 5.02 0.42
C TRP A 113 9.92 4.48 -0.91
N HIS A 114 10.22 5.20 -1.99
CA HIS A 114 9.91 4.74 -3.34
C HIS A 114 10.85 3.59 -3.72
N ASN A 115 10.27 2.46 -4.09
CA ASN A 115 11.00 1.28 -4.54
C ASN A 115 11.13 1.30 -6.06
N SER A 116 12.37 1.39 -6.53
CA SER A 116 12.71 1.26 -7.94
C SER A 116 13.56 0.01 -8.13
N ALA A 117 12.93 -1.05 -8.65
CA ALA A 117 13.60 -2.31 -8.97
C ALA A 117 14.30 -3.01 -7.79
N GLY A 118 13.68 -3.00 -6.59
CA GLY A 118 14.22 -3.66 -5.39
C GLY A 118 15.27 -2.85 -4.63
N TYR A 119 15.48 -1.60 -5.05
CA TYR A 119 16.25 -0.58 -4.35
C TYR A 119 15.34 0.57 -4.00
N PHE A 120 15.41 1.01 -2.76
CA PHE A 120 14.64 2.14 -2.28
C PHE A 120 15.54 3.36 -2.27
N ALA A 121 15.10 4.43 -2.90
CA ALA A 121 15.74 5.72 -2.71
C ALA A 121 15.21 6.32 -1.42
N GLU A 122 16.06 6.52 -0.42
CA GLU A 122 15.82 7.61 0.53
C GLU A 122 16.12 8.90 -0.23
N GLY A 123 15.09 9.67 -0.55
CA GLY A 123 15.32 10.98 -1.15
C GLY A 123 15.94 10.91 -2.54
N ASP A 124 15.13 10.63 -3.57
CA ASP A 124 15.19 11.62 -4.64
C ASP A 124 14.63 12.92 -4.02
N PRO A 125 15.44 13.97 -3.83
CA PRO A 125 14.95 15.22 -3.27
C PRO A 125 13.89 15.88 -4.15
N GLU A 126 13.60 15.37 -5.34
CA GLU A 126 12.41 15.73 -6.11
C GLU A 126 11.25 14.73 -5.98
N LEU A 127 11.46 13.44 -5.71
CA LEU A 127 10.39 12.42 -5.70
C LEU A 127 9.96 12.01 -4.29
N SER A 128 10.89 11.91 -3.34
CA SER A 128 10.56 11.90 -1.90
C SER A 128 10.15 13.29 -1.45
N ALA A 129 10.72 14.37 -2.00
CA ALA A 129 10.11 15.68 -1.82
C ALA A 129 8.78 15.74 -2.54
N LYS A 130 8.56 15.33 -3.80
CA LYS A 130 7.20 15.38 -4.37
C LYS A 130 6.21 14.51 -3.61
N ALA A 131 6.48 13.26 -3.27
CA ALA A 131 5.53 12.40 -2.54
C ALA A 131 5.28 12.88 -1.11
N ALA A 132 6.31 13.35 -0.39
CA ALA A 132 6.14 13.97 0.93
C ALA A 132 5.53 15.39 0.82
N GLU A 133 5.93 16.23 -0.14
CA GLU A 133 5.38 17.56 -0.52
C GLU A 133 3.95 17.46 -1.01
N ILE A 134 3.52 16.38 -1.63
CA ILE A 134 2.12 16.19 -2.03
C ILE A 134 1.27 15.94 -0.78
N ILE A 135 1.81 15.16 0.16
CA ILE A 135 1.21 14.90 1.47
C ILE A 135 1.29 16.17 2.36
N ILE A 136 2.27 17.05 2.15
CA ILE A 136 2.65 18.17 3.05
C ILE A 136 2.34 19.58 2.49
N GLN A 137 2.75 19.94 1.26
CA GLN A 137 2.66 21.30 0.71
C GLN A 137 1.24 21.82 0.52
N GLN A 138 0.24 20.98 0.28
CA GLN A 138 -1.13 21.49 0.13
C GLN A 138 -1.75 21.91 1.48
N HIS A 139 -1.03 21.76 2.60
CA HIS A 139 -1.39 22.35 3.90
C HIS A 139 -0.54 23.56 4.32
N PHE A 140 0.60 23.88 3.69
CA PHE A 140 1.50 24.91 4.20
C PHE A 140 2.06 25.83 3.11
N ALA A 141 1.92 27.14 3.34
CA ALA A 141 2.26 28.21 2.40
C ALA A 141 3.78 28.45 2.23
N ASN A 142 4.66 27.58 2.71
CA ASN A 142 6.11 27.81 2.61
C ASN A 142 6.94 26.50 2.65
N PRO A 143 7.49 26.04 1.52
CA PRO A 143 8.31 24.82 1.46
C PRO A 143 9.71 24.94 2.10
N ASN A 144 10.08 26.11 2.64
CA ASN A 144 11.41 26.35 3.20
C ASN A 144 11.46 26.38 4.74
N ASN A 145 10.35 26.08 5.44
CA ASN A 145 10.28 26.16 6.89
C ASN A 145 9.98 24.79 7.52
N TRP A 146 11.04 23.99 7.69
CA TRP A 146 10.99 22.65 8.29
C TRP A 146 10.44 22.59 9.73
N ASP A 147 10.25 23.74 10.39
CA ASP A 147 9.64 23.83 11.72
C ASP A 147 8.10 23.77 11.71
N GLU A 148 7.41 24.10 10.60
CA GLU A 148 5.93 23.98 10.49
C GLU A 148 5.48 22.54 10.18
N LEU A 149 6.34 21.78 9.51
CA LEU A 149 6.19 20.34 9.23
C LEU A 149 6.00 19.48 10.50
N LYS A 150 6.45 20.00 11.64
CA LYS A 150 6.34 19.36 12.96
C LYS A 150 4.90 19.27 13.48
N GLU A 151 3.99 20.09 12.96
CA GLU A 151 2.65 20.27 13.52
C GLU A 151 1.51 19.69 12.65
N SER A 152 1.80 19.13 11.47
CA SER A 152 0.78 18.48 10.63
C SER A 152 0.68 17.00 10.97
N ARG A 153 -0.49 16.56 11.45
CA ARG A 153 -0.61 15.29 12.16
C ARG A 153 -1.51 14.32 11.41
N MET A 154 -0.96 13.43 10.59
CA MET A 154 -1.75 12.42 9.87
C MET A 154 -1.54 11.06 10.57
N TYR A 155 -2.62 10.46 11.10
CA TYR A 155 -2.56 9.26 11.99
C TYR A 155 -3.15 8.00 11.38
N SER A 156 -3.27 7.97 10.07
CA SER A 156 -3.68 6.77 9.39
C SER A 156 -2.70 6.53 8.28
N ALA A 157 -2.51 5.26 7.93
CA ALA A 157 -1.84 4.92 6.69
C ALA A 157 -2.47 5.72 5.51
N PRO A 158 -1.80 5.83 4.37
CA PRO A 158 -2.37 6.42 3.18
C PRO A 158 -3.05 5.33 2.38
N LEU A 159 -4.34 5.47 2.05
CA LEU A 159 -5.00 4.62 1.08
C LEU A 159 -4.57 5.02 -0.32
N TRP A 160 -4.08 4.05 -1.07
CA TRP A 160 -3.79 4.21 -2.48
C TRP A 160 -4.78 3.38 -3.28
N ALA A 161 -5.54 4.05 -4.14
CA ALA A 161 -6.58 3.45 -4.95
C ALA A 161 -6.86 4.35 -6.15
N ASP A 162 -7.26 3.77 -7.28
CA ASP A 162 -7.64 4.53 -8.48
C ASP A 162 -9.15 4.75 -8.44
N PHE A 163 -9.59 5.91 -7.93
CA PHE A 163 -11.02 6.16 -7.70
C PHE A 163 -11.76 6.63 -8.95
N ASP A 164 -11.05 7.12 -9.98
CA ASP A 164 -11.65 7.58 -11.23
C ASP A 164 -11.34 6.69 -12.46
N ASN A 165 -10.70 5.55 -12.20
CA ASN A 165 -10.31 4.50 -13.13
C ASN A 165 -9.35 4.98 -14.23
N ASP A 166 -8.59 6.05 -14.01
CA ASP A 166 -7.70 6.62 -15.02
C ASP A 166 -6.34 5.90 -15.15
N GLY A 167 -6.09 4.90 -14.31
CA GLY A 167 -4.88 4.08 -14.26
C GLY A 167 -3.81 4.61 -13.31
N LEU A 168 -4.06 5.76 -12.66
CA LEU A 168 -3.16 6.38 -11.69
C LEU A 168 -3.67 6.13 -10.26
N MET A 169 -2.75 5.84 -9.32
CA MET A 169 -3.12 5.67 -7.92
C MET A 169 -3.35 7.04 -7.26
N ASP A 170 -4.58 7.30 -6.81
CA ASP A 170 -4.93 8.45 -5.97
C ASP A 170 -4.56 8.18 -4.50
N LEU A 171 -4.53 9.25 -3.71
CA LEU A 171 -4.17 9.19 -2.30
C LEU A 171 -5.34 9.66 -1.42
N PHE A 172 -5.82 8.76 -0.55
CA PHE A 172 -6.78 9.08 0.50
C PHE A 172 -6.17 8.94 1.90
N VAL A 173 -6.38 9.94 2.74
CA VAL A 173 -5.78 10.03 4.08
C VAL A 173 -6.80 10.54 5.09
N THR A 174 -6.72 10.05 6.32
CA THR A 174 -7.64 10.46 7.40
C THR A 174 -6.90 11.00 8.62
N SER A 175 -7.61 11.80 9.42
CA SER A 175 -7.13 12.26 10.72
C SER A 175 -8.17 12.05 11.85
N PRO A 176 -7.73 11.51 13.01
CA PRO A 176 -8.49 11.37 14.24
C PRO A 176 -9.19 12.61 14.75
N TYR A 177 -8.61 13.77 14.44
CA TYR A 177 -8.84 14.94 15.25
C TYR A 177 -10.03 15.74 14.77
N GLU A 178 -10.66 16.39 15.73
CA GLU A 178 -11.93 17.08 15.53
C GLU A 178 -11.79 18.28 14.59
N ASN A 179 -10.58 18.80 14.39
CA ASN A 179 -10.28 19.93 13.52
C ASN A 179 -9.48 19.55 12.27
N GLU A 180 -9.18 18.28 12.07
CA GLU A 180 -8.44 17.80 10.90
C GLU A 180 -9.32 16.95 10.00
N ARG A 181 -9.34 17.30 8.71
CA ARG A 181 -10.24 16.70 7.74
C ARG A 181 -9.60 15.47 7.11
N ARG A 182 -10.43 14.63 6.50
CA ARG A 182 -9.97 13.62 5.54
C ARG A 182 -9.60 14.32 4.24
N HIS A 183 -8.59 13.79 3.55
CA HIS A 183 -8.20 14.28 2.23
C HIS A 183 -8.26 13.18 1.19
N LEU A 184 -8.71 13.56 0.00
CA LEU A 184 -8.55 12.77 -1.23
C LEU A 184 -7.80 13.65 -2.23
N PHE A 185 -6.66 13.15 -2.68
CA PHE A 185 -5.78 13.78 -3.65
C PHE A 185 -5.79 12.94 -4.92
N ARG A 186 -6.21 13.56 -6.03
CA ARG A 186 -6.18 12.92 -7.35
C ARG A 186 -4.78 13.01 -7.94
N ASN A 187 -4.25 11.92 -8.47
CA ASN A 187 -2.94 11.89 -9.11
C ASN A 187 -3.00 12.46 -10.54
N ASN A 188 -2.13 13.42 -10.87
CA ASN A 188 -2.11 14.05 -12.19
C ASN A 188 -1.19 13.32 -13.20
N GLY A 189 -0.44 12.31 -12.76
CA GLY A 189 0.46 11.49 -13.61
C GLY A 189 1.83 12.10 -13.90
N ASP A 190 2.09 13.32 -13.43
CA ASP A 190 3.36 14.05 -13.57
C ASP A 190 4.12 14.18 -12.23
N GLY A 191 3.70 13.40 -11.23
CA GLY A 191 4.21 13.50 -9.87
C GLY A 191 3.65 14.69 -9.09
N SER A 192 2.54 15.30 -9.53
CA SER A 192 1.73 16.24 -8.76
C SER A 192 0.32 15.69 -8.49
N PHE A 193 -0.38 16.27 -7.50
CA PHE A 193 -1.73 15.86 -7.14
C PHE A 193 -2.66 17.06 -6.96
N THR A 194 -3.97 16.82 -7.11
CA THR A 194 -5.02 17.81 -6.91
C THR A 194 -5.86 17.45 -5.68
N ASP A 195 -5.96 18.33 -4.65
CA ASP A 195 -6.92 18.16 -3.54
C ASP A 195 -8.36 18.23 -4.09
N VAL A 196 -9.02 17.06 -4.14
CA VAL A 196 -10.42 16.90 -4.54
C VAL A 196 -11.32 16.61 -3.34
N SER A 197 -10.87 16.86 -2.12
CA SER A 197 -11.55 16.47 -0.87
C SER A 197 -12.95 17.06 -0.73
N PHE A 198 -13.10 18.31 -1.17
CA PHE A 198 -14.40 18.99 -1.15
C PHE A 198 -15.35 18.38 -2.19
N LEU A 199 -14.86 18.21 -3.43
CA LEU A 199 -15.65 17.74 -4.56
C LEU A 199 -16.08 16.27 -4.41
N SER A 200 -15.21 15.44 -3.84
CA SER A 200 -15.50 14.03 -3.53
C SER A 200 -16.40 13.83 -2.32
N GLY A 201 -16.69 14.90 -1.55
CA GLY A 201 -17.50 14.81 -0.34
C GLY A 201 -16.77 14.19 0.87
N VAL A 202 -15.48 13.87 0.75
CA VAL A 202 -14.70 13.32 1.88
C VAL A 202 -14.32 14.39 2.91
N TRP A 203 -14.48 15.69 2.62
CA TRP A 203 -14.20 16.79 3.56
C TRP A 203 -15.08 16.73 4.83
N LYS A 204 -14.66 15.93 5.80
CA LYS A 204 -15.24 15.76 7.15
C LYS A 204 -14.13 15.44 8.14
N TYR A 205 -14.40 15.66 9.42
CA TYR A 205 -13.44 15.56 10.52
C TYR A 205 -13.55 14.23 11.29
N GLY A 206 -12.53 13.89 12.07
CA GLY A 206 -12.61 12.88 13.13
C GLY A 206 -12.69 11.42 12.67
N SER A 207 -11.87 11.03 11.71
CA SER A 207 -11.82 9.68 11.13
C SER A 207 -10.50 8.95 11.43
N TRP A 208 -10.54 7.64 11.66
CA TRP A 208 -9.36 6.84 12.04
C TRP A 208 -8.98 5.82 10.98
N GLY A 209 -9.91 4.92 10.68
CA GLY A 209 -9.67 3.80 9.80
C GLY A 209 -10.52 3.92 8.55
N TYR A 210 -10.09 3.26 7.49
CA TYR A 210 -10.84 3.17 6.26
C TYR A 210 -10.51 1.87 5.53
N SER A 211 -11.32 1.52 4.53
CA SER A 211 -11.07 0.44 3.58
C SER A 211 -11.85 0.74 2.30
N CYS A 212 -11.39 0.23 1.15
CA CYS A 212 -12.09 0.36 -0.12
C CYS A 212 -12.45 -0.99 -0.75
N GLY A 213 -13.45 -0.93 -1.63
CA GLY A 213 -13.90 -2.03 -2.48
C GLY A 213 -15.08 -1.58 -3.34
N ASP A 214 -15.39 -2.32 -4.40
CA ASP A 214 -16.60 -2.07 -5.22
C ASP A 214 -17.81 -2.74 -4.54
N LEU A 215 -18.49 -2.00 -3.66
CA LEU A 215 -19.54 -2.56 -2.78
C LEU A 215 -20.81 -2.86 -3.57
N ASN A 216 -21.12 -2.07 -4.59
CA ASN A 216 -22.35 -2.17 -5.37
C ASN A 216 -22.16 -2.82 -6.75
N ARG A 217 -20.94 -3.20 -7.11
CA ARG A 217 -20.56 -3.84 -8.39
C ARG A 217 -20.79 -2.92 -9.59
N ASP A 218 -20.56 -1.61 -9.43
CA ASP A 218 -20.68 -0.62 -10.50
C ASP A 218 -19.36 -0.30 -11.22
N GLY A 219 -18.26 -0.91 -10.77
CA GLY A 219 -16.93 -0.74 -11.33
C GLY A 219 -16.16 0.46 -10.76
N LEU A 220 -16.69 1.15 -9.74
CA LEU A 220 -16.01 2.21 -9.02
C LEU A 220 -15.67 1.73 -7.59
N LEU A 221 -14.48 2.10 -7.11
CA LEU A 221 -14.12 1.80 -5.72
C LEU A 221 -14.88 2.72 -4.75
N ASP A 222 -15.62 2.12 -3.83
CA ASP A 222 -16.29 2.77 -2.71
C ASP A 222 -15.40 2.79 -1.46
N LEU A 223 -15.77 3.60 -0.47
CA LEU A 223 -15.06 3.71 0.81
C LEU A 223 -15.95 3.37 2.00
N VAL A 224 -15.42 2.59 2.94
CA VAL A 224 -15.90 2.58 4.32
C VAL A 224 -14.90 3.33 5.19
N VAL A 225 -15.38 4.27 6.00
CA VAL A 225 -14.55 5.10 6.89
C VAL A 225 -15.11 5.03 8.29
N GLY A 226 -14.28 4.60 9.25
CA GLY A 226 -14.59 4.52 10.68
C GLY A 226 -13.97 5.68 11.46
N GLY A 227 -14.61 6.11 12.54
CA GLY A 227 -14.12 7.18 13.38
C GLY A 227 -15.09 7.59 14.48
N ARG A 228 -14.76 8.69 15.18
CA ARG A 228 -15.56 9.21 16.30
C ARG A 228 -16.95 9.67 15.90
N ILE A 229 -17.13 10.03 14.63
CA ILE A 229 -18.43 10.42 14.04
C ILE A 229 -19.26 9.22 13.53
N GLY A 230 -18.84 8.00 13.89
CA GLY A 230 -19.42 6.74 13.44
C GLY A 230 -18.97 6.32 12.06
N THR A 231 -19.23 5.06 11.70
CA THR A 231 -18.88 4.51 10.39
C THR A 231 -19.73 5.16 9.29
N LYS A 232 -19.08 5.53 8.18
CA LYS A 232 -19.71 6.01 6.95
C LYS A 232 -19.32 5.10 5.80
N ILE A 233 -20.28 4.82 4.94
CA ILE A 233 -20.05 4.25 3.61
C ILE A 233 -20.22 5.39 2.61
N LEU A 234 -19.24 5.57 1.74
CA LEU A 234 -19.24 6.57 0.68
C LEU A 234 -19.25 5.81 -0.64
N TYR A 235 -20.37 5.90 -1.35
CA TYR A 235 -20.47 5.36 -2.69
C TYR A 235 -19.79 6.30 -3.67
N ASN A 236 -18.91 5.76 -4.50
CA ASN A 236 -18.25 6.49 -5.55
C ASN A 236 -19.17 6.63 -6.75
N VAL A 237 -19.59 7.86 -7.03
CA VAL A 237 -20.50 8.19 -8.12
C VAL A 237 -19.81 9.00 -9.21
N THR A 238 -18.48 8.84 -9.33
CA THR A 238 -17.67 9.56 -10.30
C THR A 238 -18.19 9.32 -11.70
N ASN A 239 -18.55 10.40 -12.39
CA ASN A 239 -18.96 10.34 -13.79
C ASN A 239 -17.73 10.32 -14.68
N THR A 240 -17.23 9.11 -14.97
CA THR A 240 -16.04 8.89 -15.78
C THR A 240 -16.35 8.02 -17.01
N PRO A 241 -15.75 8.32 -18.18
CA PRO A 241 -15.78 7.41 -19.32
C PRO A 241 -14.76 6.25 -19.18
N ASN A 242 -13.96 6.25 -18.11
CA ASN A 242 -12.93 5.25 -17.88
C ASN A 242 -13.53 3.90 -17.48
N LYS A 243 -12.84 2.81 -17.84
CA LYS A 243 -13.25 1.44 -17.53
C LYS A 243 -12.40 0.88 -16.38
N SER A 244 -12.95 -0.07 -15.65
CA SER A 244 -12.23 -0.84 -14.63
C SER A 244 -12.24 -2.33 -14.93
N LEU A 245 -11.31 -3.04 -14.30
CA LEU A 245 -11.26 -4.49 -14.22
C LEU A 245 -11.00 -4.90 -12.77
N PHE A 246 -11.78 -5.88 -12.30
CA PHE A 246 -11.57 -6.53 -11.00
C PHE A 246 -11.15 -7.96 -11.24
N ILE A 247 -10.06 -8.39 -10.61
CA ILE A 247 -9.57 -9.75 -10.69
C ILE A 247 -9.52 -10.34 -9.30
N LYS A 248 -10.10 -11.52 -9.11
CA LYS A 248 -10.02 -12.31 -7.89
C LYS A 248 -9.12 -13.53 -8.09
N PRO A 249 -7.87 -13.49 -7.59
CA PRO A 249 -7.01 -14.67 -7.52
C PRO A 249 -7.56 -15.68 -6.52
N VAL A 250 -7.77 -16.93 -6.95
CA VAL A 250 -8.22 -18.02 -6.07
C VAL A 250 -7.31 -19.23 -6.21
N TRP A 251 -6.98 -19.86 -5.08
CA TRP A 251 -6.30 -21.15 -5.09
C TRP A 251 -7.34 -22.28 -5.21
N GLN A 252 -7.23 -23.10 -6.25
CA GLN A 252 -8.12 -24.23 -6.48
C GLN A 252 -7.36 -25.39 -7.11
N ASP A 253 -7.51 -26.58 -6.53
CA ASP A 253 -6.95 -27.84 -7.06
C ASP A 253 -5.44 -27.79 -7.34
N GLY A 254 -4.68 -27.04 -6.54
CA GLY A 254 -3.21 -26.91 -6.70
C GLY A 254 -2.77 -25.73 -7.56
N GLU A 255 -3.70 -25.08 -8.26
CA GLU A 255 -3.42 -24.01 -9.22
C GLU A 255 -3.99 -22.67 -8.76
N ILE A 256 -3.41 -21.58 -9.26
CA ILE A 256 -3.94 -20.22 -9.06
C ILE A 256 -4.79 -19.86 -10.28
N MET A 257 -6.09 -19.65 -10.06
CA MET A 257 -7.00 -19.14 -11.08
C MET A 257 -7.21 -17.63 -10.92
N LEU A 258 -7.23 -16.92 -12.05
CA LEU A 258 -7.57 -15.50 -12.10
C LEU A 258 -9.01 -15.37 -12.58
N LEU A 259 -9.93 -15.01 -11.67
CA LEU A 259 -11.33 -14.78 -12.02
C LEU A 259 -11.53 -13.30 -12.33
N ASP A 260 -11.91 -12.98 -13.56
CA ASP A 260 -12.17 -11.61 -14.05
C ASP A 260 -13.67 -11.29 -14.23
N ASP A 261 -14.55 -12.28 -14.00
CA ASP A 261 -16.00 -12.13 -13.95
C ASP A 261 -16.51 -12.18 -12.49
N PRO A 262 -16.96 -11.05 -11.91
CA PRO A 262 -17.54 -11.00 -10.57
C PRO A 262 -18.72 -11.96 -10.34
N ALA A 263 -19.44 -12.37 -11.39
CA ALA A 263 -20.53 -13.34 -11.28
C ALA A 263 -20.05 -14.75 -10.87
N LEU A 264 -18.77 -15.05 -11.05
CA LEU A 264 -18.15 -16.30 -10.64
C LEU A 264 -17.70 -16.28 -9.17
N TYR A 265 -17.53 -15.10 -8.56
CA TYR A 265 -16.92 -14.98 -7.22
C TYR A 265 -17.64 -15.76 -6.11
N PRO A 266 -18.99 -15.84 -6.06
CA PRO A 266 -19.70 -16.63 -5.04
C PRO A 266 -19.42 -18.14 -5.13
N GLN A 267 -19.00 -18.64 -6.29
CA GLN A 267 -18.70 -20.05 -6.54
C GLN A 267 -17.29 -20.44 -6.04
N HIS A 268 -16.43 -19.44 -5.79
CA HIS A 268 -15.05 -19.61 -5.33
C HIS A 268 -14.84 -18.81 -4.03
N PRO A 269 -15.27 -19.33 -2.86
CA PRO A 269 -15.10 -18.64 -1.57
C PRO A 269 -13.64 -18.32 -1.29
N ASN A 270 -13.40 -17.23 -0.54
CA ASN A 270 -12.09 -16.60 -0.35
C ASN A 270 -11.01 -17.57 0.19
N SER A 271 -10.29 -18.21 -0.73
CA SER A 271 -8.95 -18.75 -0.51
C SER A 271 -7.98 -17.79 -1.22
N PRO A 272 -7.74 -16.58 -0.65
CA PRO A 272 -6.95 -15.55 -1.31
C PRO A 272 -5.55 -16.08 -1.59
N ALA A 273 -5.16 -16.08 -2.86
CA ALA A 273 -3.81 -16.42 -3.27
C ALA A 273 -2.88 -15.20 -3.03
N PHE A 274 -2.66 -14.85 -1.75
CA PHE A 274 -1.80 -13.73 -1.36
C PHE A 274 -0.40 -13.85 -1.98
N GLY A 275 0.20 -12.72 -2.34
CA GLY A 275 1.45 -12.66 -3.11
C GLY A 275 1.29 -12.92 -4.61
N THR A 276 0.06 -13.21 -5.10
CA THR A 276 -0.18 -13.28 -6.54
C THR A 276 -0.03 -11.90 -7.15
N ARG A 277 0.90 -11.77 -8.10
CA ARG A 277 1.04 -10.62 -8.98
C ARG A 277 0.34 -10.85 -10.31
N VAL A 278 -0.46 -9.88 -10.71
CA VAL A 278 -1.18 -9.87 -11.99
C VAL A 278 -0.74 -8.67 -12.79
N ALA A 279 -0.35 -8.90 -14.04
CA ALA A 279 -0.08 -7.87 -15.01
C ALA A 279 -1.27 -7.73 -15.97
N VAL A 280 -1.66 -6.49 -16.24
CA VAL A 280 -2.66 -6.11 -17.23
C VAL A 280 -2.01 -5.21 -18.26
N THR A 281 -1.81 -5.71 -19.48
CA THR A 281 -1.28 -4.93 -20.61
C THR A 281 -2.42 -4.30 -21.38
N LEU A 282 -2.52 -2.97 -21.29
CA LEU A 282 -3.51 -2.13 -21.96
C LEU A 282 -3.06 -1.76 -23.37
N THR A 283 -3.97 -1.78 -24.34
CA THR A 283 -3.77 -1.19 -25.67
C THR A 283 -4.62 0.08 -25.81
N MET A 284 -3.97 1.23 -25.91
CA MET A 284 -4.61 2.56 -26.00
C MET A 284 -5.16 2.85 -27.41
N PRO A 285 -6.05 3.85 -27.58
CA PRO A 285 -6.63 4.20 -28.88
C PRO A 285 -5.60 4.60 -29.96
N ASP A 286 -4.44 5.11 -29.55
CA ASP A 286 -3.33 5.47 -30.45
C ASP A 286 -2.42 4.28 -30.80
N GLY A 287 -2.72 3.09 -30.27
CA GLY A 287 -1.94 1.87 -30.45
C GLY A 287 -0.77 1.71 -29.48
N SER A 288 -0.51 2.68 -28.60
CA SER A 288 0.48 2.52 -27.54
C SER A 288 0.05 1.48 -26.52
N GLN A 289 1.02 0.87 -25.84
CA GLN A 289 0.78 -0.13 -24.80
C GLN A 289 1.35 0.33 -23.45
N ASN A 290 0.62 0.02 -22.38
CA ASN A 290 1.06 0.23 -21.01
C ASN A 290 0.70 -1.00 -20.17
N THR A 291 1.62 -1.45 -19.32
CA THR A 291 1.38 -2.58 -18.42
C THR A 291 1.25 -2.07 -16.99
N LEU A 292 0.15 -2.45 -16.34
CA LEU A 292 -0.12 -2.23 -14.92
C LEU A 292 0.08 -3.55 -14.18
N VAL A 293 0.77 -3.54 -13.04
CA VAL A 293 0.95 -4.71 -12.18
C VAL A 293 0.32 -4.43 -10.81
N ARG A 294 -0.33 -5.43 -10.21
CA ARG A 294 -0.83 -5.37 -8.82
C ARG A 294 -0.56 -6.69 -8.10
N GLU A 295 -0.28 -6.60 -6.80
CA GLU A 295 -0.09 -7.76 -5.91
C GLU A 295 -1.23 -7.88 -4.89
N LEU A 296 -1.78 -9.08 -4.74
CA LEU A 296 -2.79 -9.36 -3.71
C LEU A 296 -2.13 -9.44 -2.33
N ASN A 297 -2.38 -8.43 -1.50
CA ASN A 297 -1.76 -8.27 -0.18
C ASN A 297 -2.76 -8.46 0.98
N SER A 298 -2.24 -8.92 2.12
CA SER A 298 -3.07 -9.28 3.28
C SER A 298 -3.38 -8.13 4.23
N THR A 299 -2.72 -6.98 4.12
CA THR A 299 -2.89 -5.88 5.09
C THR A 299 -2.74 -4.51 4.47
N PHE A 300 -3.46 -3.56 5.05
CA PHE A 300 -3.28 -2.12 4.85
C PHE A 300 -3.12 -1.48 6.25
N GLY A 301 -2.31 -0.43 6.39
CA GLY A 301 -1.93 0.05 7.73
C GLY A 301 -3.13 0.44 8.63
N ASN A 302 -2.90 0.43 9.95
CA ASN A 302 -3.87 0.76 11.01
C ASN A 302 -5.09 -0.18 11.11
N PHE A 303 -4.85 -1.50 11.24
CA PHE A 303 -5.86 -2.56 11.44
C PHE A 303 -6.87 -2.73 10.30
N SER A 304 -6.56 -2.24 9.10
CA SER A 304 -7.45 -2.28 7.94
C SER A 304 -7.04 -3.33 6.91
N GLN A 305 -8.02 -3.81 6.15
CA GLN A 305 -7.80 -4.68 4.99
C GLN A 305 -8.72 -4.19 3.87
N ASN A 306 -8.17 -3.97 2.68
CA ASN A 306 -8.97 -3.71 1.47
C ASN A 306 -9.66 -5.00 1.00
N ALA A 307 -10.60 -4.90 0.06
CA ALA A 307 -11.17 -6.09 -0.57
C ALA A 307 -10.07 -7.01 -1.12
N LEU A 308 -10.30 -8.33 -1.06
CA LEU A 308 -9.38 -9.36 -1.55
C LEU A 308 -9.46 -9.53 -3.08
N GLU A 309 -9.50 -8.40 -3.79
CA GLU A 309 -9.67 -8.28 -5.23
C GLU A 309 -8.62 -7.27 -5.73
N LEU A 310 -8.00 -7.55 -6.88
CA LEU A 310 -7.08 -6.63 -7.54
C LEU A 310 -7.87 -5.73 -8.48
N HIS A 311 -7.79 -4.42 -8.25
CA HIS A 311 -8.42 -3.40 -9.09
C HIS A 311 -7.41 -2.76 -10.04
N PHE A 312 -7.83 -2.61 -11.30
CA PHE A 312 -7.08 -1.92 -12.35
C PHE A 312 -8.01 -0.90 -13.04
N GLY A 313 -7.64 0.38 -13.03
CA GLY A 313 -8.20 1.35 -13.96
C GLY A 313 -7.59 1.19 -15.34
N LEU A 314 -8.44 1.05 -16.34
CA LEU A 314 -8.05 0.81 -17.72
C LEU A 314 -8.04 2.11 -18.54
N GLY A 315 -8.46 3.24 -17.96
CA GLY A 315 -8.63 4.50 -18.65
C GLY A 315 -9.48 4.35 -19.91
N GLN A 316 -8.95 4.82 -21.04
CA GLN A 316 -9.57 4.74 -22.37
C GLN A 316 -9.07 3.55 -23.22
N ALA A 317 -8.49 2.52 -22.61
CA ALA A 317 -7.99 1.35 -23.34
C ALA A 317 -9.07 0.68 -24.21
N THR A 318 -8.64 0.23 -25.39
CA THR A 318 -9.49 -0.42 -26.39
C THR A 318 -9.51 -1.94 -26.25
N SER A 319 -8.41 -2.53 -25.75
CA SER A 319 -8.30 -3.94 -25.38
C SER A 319 -7.25 -4.12 -24.28
N TRP A 320 -7.25 -5.29 -23.63
CA TRP A 320 -6.27 -5.65 -22.62
C TRP A 320 -5.98 -7.15 -22.62
N ASN A 321 -4.78 -7.50 -22.16
CA ASN A 321 -4.38 -8.87 -21.86
C ASN A 321 -4.10 -8.99 -20.35
N VAL A 322 -4.52 -10.09 -19.74
CA VAL A 322 -4.33 -10.37 -18.32
C VAL A 322 -3.42 -11.58 -18.18
N GLU A 323 -2.36 -11.45 -17.40
CA GLU A 323 -1.44 -12.55 -17.14
C GLU A 323 -0.97 -12.55 -15.69
N ARG A 324 -0.64 -13.74 -15.19
CA ARG A 324 0.08 -13.88 -13.92
C ARG A 324 1.54 -13.55 -14.16
N VAL A 325 2.13 -12.71 -13.31
CA VAL A 325 3.58 -12.48 -13.32
C VAL A 325 4.25 -13.67 -12.63
N ASN A 326 4.97 -14.47 -13.41
CA ASN A 326 5.86 -15.50 -12.88
C ASN A 326 7.23 -14.84 -12.65
N ASN A 327 7.80 -14.97 -11.45
CA ASN A 327 9.22 -14.64 -11.30
C ASN A 327 10.02 -15.70 -12.07
N GLU A 328 10.82 -15.26 -13.03
CA GLU A 328 11.76 -16.15 -13.71
C GLU A 328 12.72 -16.74 -12.66
N GLU A 329 12.83 -18.07 -12.65
CA GLU A 329 13.96 -18.75 -12.05
C GLU A 329 15.20 -18.43 -12.91
N ASP A 330 16.07 -17.54 -12.46
CA ASP A 330 17.44 -17.40 -12.97
C ASP A 330 18.46 -17.40 -11.81
#